data_AF-A0AAW6DFP3-F1
#
_entry.id   AF-A0AAW6DFP3-F1
#
_cell.length_a   1.000
_cell.length_b   1.000
_cell.length_c   1.000
_cell.angle_alpha   90.00
_cell.angle_beta   90.00
_cell.angle_gamma   90.00
#
_symmetry.space_group_name_H-M   'P 1'
#
loop_
_entity.id
_entity.type
_entity.pdbx_description
1 polymer ?
#
loop_
_entity_poly.entity_id
_entity_poly.type
_entity_poly.pdbx_seq_one_letter_code
_entity_poly.pdbx_strand_id
1 'polypeptide(L)'
;MLTWQAFHQLQREGAVLGERYQLRAKYATVFNGSLVEGIPKLPEPEENEIQPDELIHRLSKNMDVDIIHDGGDRAFYRPMEDKIHLPLPQYFDSPYAYDSTVLHELAHATGAAHRLNRNIKNVFGTEDYAYEELIAEISSCFMSANLQLEQSSEHIENHKAYVQSWIETIREKPESLVKAIQQAEKVASYMEYKAELLTKEEYMKNVGSTMEVGETKVMKQENSKERKTLEQDYVEIYQLKQEDELIPYRFMSREYLQNHHMPVQKENYDLIYKEQLAERTTLEEIYVKYNISKPEDYNGHSLSVSDIVVLQQSGEKVAYYVDAIGFSEIPELIWEKSYLEQKQEIALQTGEQFLSVQSTDGGYDFTIYDGDYKVLDGGVYDSPELTFPDTVNMILDENGKLLDDCIEVDYEELMELVEKANAISANGVIVEDKKKQELTPRL
;
A
#
# COMPACT_ATOMS: atom_id res chain seq x y z
N MET A 1 31.39 -9.80 -16.06
CA MET A 1 30.87 -8.64 -15.30
C MET A 1 32.05 -7.99 -14.59
N LEU A 2 32.12 -6.66 -14.59
CA LEU A 2 33.11 -5.89 -13.83
C LEU A 2 32.54 -5.60 -12.43
N THR A 3 33.38 -5.56 -11.41
CA THR A 3 32.97 -5.06 -10.09
C THR A 3 32.87 -3.54 -10.11
N TRP A 4 32.16 -2.97 -9.14
CA TRP A 4 31.98 -1.52 -9.04
C TRP A 4 33.31 -0.78 -8.84
N GLN A 5 34.20 -1.31 -7.99
CA GLN A 5 35.56 -0.81 -7.81
C GLN A 5 36.38 -0.82 -9.11
N ALA A 6 36.31 -1.92 -9.88
CA ALA A 6 37.02 -2.01 -11.15
C ALA A 6 36.49 -0.99 -12.17
N PHE A 7 35.18 -0.74 -12.19
CA PHE A 7 34.60 0.28 -13.06
C PHE A 7 35.00 1.70 -12.66
N HIS A 8 35.07 2.02 -11.36
CA HIS A 8 35.56 3.33 -10.90
C HIS A 8 37.01 3.61 -11.31
N GLN A 9 37.87 2.59 -11.31
CA GLN A 9 39.23 2.74 -11.82
C GLN A 9 39.23 3.04 -13.32
N LEU A 10 38.41 2.31 -14.09
CA LEU A 10 38.27 2.54 -15.53
C LEU A 10 37.66 3.93 -15.85
N GLN A 11 36.75 4.45 -15.03
CA GLN A 11 36.24 5.82 -15.18
C GLN A 11 37.35 6.87 -15.04
N ARG A 12 38.29 6.68 -14.09
CA ARG A 12 39.46 7.57 -13.95
C ARG A 12 40.38 7.51 -15.18
N GLU A 13 40.32 6.40 -15.93
CA GLU A 13 41.03 6.17 -17.19
C GLU A 13 40.20 6.58 -18.43
N GLY A 14 39.04 7.22 -18.24
CA GLY A 14 38.21 7.77 -19.31
C GLY A 14 37.06 6.87 -19.77
N ALA A 15 36.75 5.78 -19.06
CA ALA A 15 35.58 4.96 -19.38
C ALA A 15 34.26 5.71 -19.12
N VAL A 16 33.34 5.66 -20.10
CA VAL A 16 32.03 6.29 -20.02
C VAL A 16 30.92 5.24 -20.05
N LEU A 17 29.94 5.42 -19.15
CA LEU A 17 28.77 4.59 -19.02
C LEU A 17 27.76 4.95 -20.13
N GLY A 18 27.30 3.95 -20.89
CA GLY A 18 26.46 4.11 -22.09
C GLY A 18 27.18 3.88 -23.42
N GLU A 19 28.51 3.79 -23.43
CA GLU A 19 29.29 3.38 -24.61
C GLU A 19 29.63 1.89 -24.55
N ARG A 20 30.88 1.55 -24.17
CA ARG A 20 31.35 0.16 -24.03
C ARG A 20 30.91 -0.50 -22.73
N TYR A 21 30.30 0.24 -21.81
CA TYR A 21 29.90 -0.22 -20.48
C TYR A 21 28.43 0.12 -20.24
N GLN A 22 27.66 -0.88 -19.81
CA GLN A 22 26.22 -0.74 -19.54
C GLN A 22 25.89 -1.31 -18.17
N LEU A 23 24.87 -0.76 -17.52
CA LEU A 23 24.33 -1.25 -16.26
C LEU A 23 23.25 -2.29 -16.52
N ARG A 24 23.30 -3.38 -15.77
CA ARG A 24 22.30 -4.44 -15.77
C ARG A 24 21.90 -4.76 -14.34
N ALA A 25 20.62 -4.64 -14.03
CA ALA A 25 20.08 -5.11 -12.76
C ALA A 25 20.23 -6.64 -12.68
N LYS A 26 20.69 -7.13 -11.52
CA LYS A 26 20.79 -8.56 -11.24
C LYS A 26 19.98 -8.85 -10.00
N TYR A 27 18.96 -9.67 -10.15
CA TYR A 27 18.17 -10.20 -9.05
C TYR A 27 18.73 -11.56 -8.64
N ALA A 28 18.74 -11.82 -7.34
CA ALA A 28 19.16 -13.11 -6.79
C ALA A 28 18.10 -13.56 -5.78
N THR A 29 17.70 -14.82 -5.87
CA THR A 29 16.88 -15.45 -4.84
C THR A 29 17.77 -15.73 -3.64
N VAL A 30 17.36 -15.26 -2.47
CA VAL A 30 18.01 -15.52 -1.18
C VAL A 30 17.10 -16.37 -0.31
N PHE A 31 17.70 -17.21 0.54
CA PHE A 31 16.98 -18.04 1.50
C PHE A 31 17.43 -17.63 2.90
N ASN A 32 16.49 -17.54 3.84
CA ASN A 32 16.85 -17.33 5.25
C ASN A 32 17.71 -18.52 5.72
N GLY A 33 18.75 -18.27 6.52
CA GLY A 33 19.63 -19.32 7.02
C GLY A 33 18.90 -20.42 7.79
N SER A 34 17.76 -20.10 8.43
CA SER A 34 16.91 -21.09 9.12
C SER A 34 16.30 -22.13 8.18
N LEU A 35 16.20 -21.82 6.89
CA LEU A 35 15.61 -22.68 5.85
C LEU A 35 16.65 -23.57 5.17
N VAL A 36 17.94 -23.48 5.55
CA VAL A 36 19.03 -24.20 4.90
C VAL A 36 19.69 -25.16 5.88
N GLU A 37 19.57 -26.47 5.62
CA GLU A 37 20.25 -27.49 6.40
C GLU A 37 21.76 -27.54 6.10
N GLY A 38 22.58 -27.75 7.13
CA GLY A 38 24.03 -27.99 6.99
C GLY A 38 24.91 -26.74 6.87
N ILE A 39 24.36 -25.54 6.98
CA ILE A 39 25.17 -24.32 7.09
C ILE A 39 25.77 -24.17 8.50
N PRO A 40 26.97 -23.61 8.64
CA PRO A 40 27.53 -23.27 9.94
C PRO A 40 26.58 -22.33 10.68
N LYS A 41 26.47 -22.49 12.01
CA LYS A 41 25.79 -21.50 12.84
C LYS A 41 26.43 -20.14 12.56
N LEU A 42 25.60 -19.12 12.32
CA LEU A 42 26.09 -17.75 12.19
C LEU A 42 26.91 -17.43 13.46
N PRO A 43 28.11 -16.86 13.32
CA PRO A 43 28.81 -16.34 14.49
C PRO A 43 27.85 -15.36 15.17
N GLU A 44 27.70 -15.51 16.48
CA GLU A 44 26.97 -14.52 17.26
C GLU A 44 27.62 -13.16 16.94
N PRO A 45 26.83 -12.12 16.62
CA PRO A 45 27.39 -10.79 16.40
C PRO A 45 28.25 -10.45 17.62
N GLU A 46 29.45 -9.91 17.39
CA GLU A 46 30.23 -9.37 18.49
C GLU A 46 29.33 -8.36 19.21
N GLU A 47 29.03 -8.61 20.49
CA GLU A 47 28.26 -7.65 21.28
C GLU A 47 29.02 -6.34 21.25
N ASN A 48 28.45 -5.34 20.58
CA ASN A 48 28.99 -3.98 20.63
C ASN A 48 29.11 -3.61 22.11
N GLU A 49 30.31 -3.23 22.56
CA GLU A 49 30.60 -2.89 23.96
C GLU A 49 29.82 -1.65 24.47
N ILE A 50 29.03 -1.03 23.59
CA ILE A 50 28.23 0.16 23.87
C ILE A 50 26.91 -0.28 24.50
N GLN A 51 26.70 0.12 25.75
CA GLN A 51 25.42 -0.06 26.42
C GLN A 51 24.35 0.77 25.69
N PRO A 52 23.23 0.18 25.22
CA PRO A 52 22.24 0.89 24.42
C PRO A 52 21.46 1.99 25.13
N ASP A 53 21.43 1.99 26.46
CA ASP A 53 20.91 3.09 27.27
C ASP A 53 21.73 4.39 27.11
N GLU A 54 22.95 4.30 26.57
CA GLU A 54 23.75 5.47 26.18
C GLU A 54 23.55 5.92 24.73
N LEU A 55 22.82 5.17 23.89
CA LEU A 55 22.73 5.42 22.44
C LEU A 55 22.26 6.85 22.14
N ILE A 56 21.12 7.24 22.72
CA ILE A 56 20.54 8.59 22.56
C ILE A 56 21.49 9.65 23.10
N HIS A 57 22.14 9.39 24.25
CA HIS A 57 23.09 10.32 24.84
C HIS A 57 24.28 10.58 23.91
N ARG A 58 24.86 9.53 23.33
CA ARG A 58 25.95 9.63 22.36
C ARG A 58 25.52 10.36 21.10
N LEU A 59 24.36 10.01 20.55
CA LEU A 59 23.80 10.67 19.36
C LEU A 59 23.61 12.17 19.60
N SER A 60 22.87 12.55 20.65
CA SER A 60 22.65 13.94 21.02
C SER A 60 23.97 14.71 21.18
N LYS A 61 24.92 14.14 21.94
CA LYS A 61 26.23 14.75 22.19
C LYS A 61 27.09 14.88 20.92
N ASN A 62 27.20 13.82 20.12
CA ASN A 62 28.12 13.77 18.97
C ASN A 62 27.52 14.42 17.71
N MET A 63 26.20 14.54 17.63
CA MET A 63 25.50 15.35 16.63
C MET A 63 25.38 16.82 17.03
N ASP A 64 25.66 17.14 18.30
CA ASP A 64 25.51 18.48 18.91
C ASP A 64 24.06 18.99 18.84
N VAL A 65 23.11 18.12 19.20
CA VAL A 65 21.66 18.40 19.18
C VAL A 65 21.10 18.22 20.58
N ASP A 66 20.70 19.33 21.20
CA ASP A 66 20.05 19.30 22.53
C ASP A 66 18.66 18.66 22.44
N ILE A 67 18.35 17.78 23.40
CA ILE A 67 17.00 17.26 23.62
C ILE A 67 16.42 17.97 24.85
N ILE A 68 15.31 18.68 24.65
CA ILE A 68 14.63 19.45 25.68
C ILE A 68 13.18 18.99 25.84
N HIS A 69 12.70 18.96 27.08
CA HIS A 69 11.37 18.44 27.42
C HIS A 69 10.34 19.56 27.66
N ASP A 70 10.23 20.47 26.70
CA ASP A 70 9.28 21.60 26.69
C ASP A 70 8.24 21.52 25.55
N GLY A 71 8.18 20.38 24.85
CA GLY A 71 7.30 20.17 23.69
C GLY A 71 5.81 20.06 24.00
N GLY A 72 5.43 20.02 25.29
CA GLY A 72 4.06 19.84 25.71
C GLY A 72 3.58 18.42 25.42
N ASP A 73 2.63 18.30 24.51
CA ASP A 73 2.04 17.05 23.99
C ASP A 73 2.63 16.63 22.63
N ARG A 74 3.68 17.30 22.14
CA ARG A 74 4.27 17.03 20.82
C ARG A 74 5.77 16.82 20.87
N ALA A 75 6.25 15.93 20.00
CA ALA A 75 7.64 15.73 19.65
C ALA A 75 7.94 16.44 18.32
N PHE A 76 9.07 17.13 18.22
CA PHE A 76 9.55 17.69 16.95
C PHE A 76 11.01 18.18 17.03
N TYR A 77 11.74 18.02 15.93
CA TYR A 77 12.99 18.73 15.66
C TYR A 77 12.71 20.14 15.14
N ARG A 78 13.44 21.13 15.66
CA ARG A 78 13.32 22.54 15.26
C ARG A 78 14.57 23.00 14.49
N PRO A 79 14.53 23.10 13.15
CA PRO A 79 15.72 23.40 12.33
C PRO A 79 16.36 24.77 12.58
N MET A 80 15.60 25.76 13.07
CA MET A 80 16.13 27.11 13.33
C MET A 80 17.00 27.19 14.58
N GLU A 81 16.71 26.35 15.58
CA GLU A 81 17.42 26.33 16.86
C GLU A 81 18.42 25.16 16.93
N ASP A 82 18.27 24.20 16.03
CA ASP A 82 18.99 22.93 16.02
C ASP A 82 18.78 22.11 17.30
N LYS A 83 17.52 21.99 17.72
CA LYS A 83 17.11 21.31 18.97
C LYS A 83 15.92 20.40 18.75
N ILE A 84 15.83 19.38 19.58
CA ILE A 84 14.69 18.46 19.64
C ILE A 84 13.84 18.84 20.85
N HIS A 85 12.55 19.04 20.64
CA HIS A 85 11.57 19.31 21.68
C HIS A 85 10.69 18.09 21.87
N LEU A 86 10.53 17.63 23.11
CA LEU A 86 9.74 16.45 23.45
C LEU A 86 8.77 16.72 24.62
N PRO A 87 7.71 15.92 24.76
CA PRO A 87 6.98 15.78 26.02
C PRO A 87 7.90 15.24 27.12
N LEU A 88 7.51 15.41 28.38
CA LEU A 88 8.22 14.78 29.50
C LEU A 88 8.22 13.24 29.33
N PRO A 89 9.31 12.52 29.66
CA PRO A 89 9.39 11.07 29.47
C PRO A 89 8.26 10.27 30.14
N GLN A 90 7.69 10.80 31.22
CA GLN A 90 6.56 10.21 31.94
C GLN A 90 5.22 10.17 31.15
N TYR A 91 5.13 10.88 30.03
CA TYR A 91 3.95 10.88 29.15
C TYR A 91 4.03 9.82 28.05
N PHE A 92 5.13 9.08 27.97
CA PHE A 92 5.29 7.97 27.05
C PHE A 92 4.94 6.66 27.75
N ASP A 93 4.27 5.76 27.03
CA ASP A 93 3.80 4.48 27.59
C ASP A 93 4.94 3.52 27.93
N SER A 94 6.10 3.70 27.31
CA SER A 94 7.29 2.90 27.58
C SER A 94 8.59 3.66 27.29
N PRO A 95 9.73 3.19 27.85
CA PRO A 95 11.05 3.68 27.46
C PRO A 95 11.32 3.53 25.96
N TYR A 96 10.85 2.44 25.34
CA TYR A 96 11.01 2.25 23.89
C TYR A 96 10.23 3.29 23.09
N ALA A 97 9.00 3.61 23.49
CA ALA A 97 8.20 4.64 22.81
C ALA A 97 8.92 6.00 22.86
N TYR A 98 9.44 6.37 24.03
CA TYR A 98 10.27 7.57 24.18
C TYR A 98 11.52 7.52 23.29
N ASP A 99 12.30 6.44 23.35
CA ASP A 99 13.56 6.30 22.63
C ASP A 99 13.36 6.28 21.11
N SER A 100 12.33 5.58 20.62
CA SER A 100 11.96 5.53 19.20
C SER A 100 11.57 6.91 18.68
N THR A 101 10.76 7.67 19.44
CA THR A 101 10.43 9.06 19.10
C THR A 101 11.68 9.93 19.07
N VAL A 102 12.60 9.78 20.02
CA VAL A 102 13.87 10.53 20.01
C VAL A 102 14.71 10.19 18.77
N LEU A 103 14.78 8.91 18.38
CA LEU A 103 15.50 8.47 17.19
C LEU A 103 14.89 9.05 15.91
N HIS A 104 13.56 9.13 15.82
CA HIS A 104 12.86 9.79 14.73
C HIS A 104 13.26 11.27 14.62
N GLU A 105 13.20 12.02 15.74
CA GLU A 105 13.57 13.44 15.73
C GLU A 105 15.06 13.67 15.45
N LEU A 106 15.93 12.76 15.90
CA LEU A 106 17.35 12.78 15.55
C LEU A 106 17.55 12.51 14.04
N ALA A 107 16.74 11.65 13.43
CA ALA A 107 16.78 11.41 11.99
C ALA A 107 16.46 12.70 11.21
N HIS A 108 15.44 13.47 11.61
CA HIS A 108 15.20 14.81 11.06
C HIS A 108 16.37 15.75 11.29
N ALA A 109 16.95 15.75 12.50
CA ALA A 109 18.10 16.59 12.81
C ALA A 109 19.26 16.33 11.84
N THR A 110 19.52 15.09 11.40
CA THR A 110 20.57 14.81 10.41
C THR A 110 20.39 15.59 9.09
N GLY A 111 19.19 16.05 8.75
CA GLY A 111 18.91 16.82 7.54
C GLY A 111 19.44 18.26 7.56
N ALA A 112 19.89 18.79 8.70
CA ALA A 112 20.43 20.15 8.77
C ALA A 112 21.59 20.39 7.79
N ALA A 113 21.75 21.65 7.36
CA ALA A 113 22.67 22.03 6.29
C ALA A 113 24.15 21.69 6.57
N HIS A 114 24.55 21.62 7.83
CA HIS A 114 25.91 21.27 8.25
C HIS A 114 26.10 19.76 8.51
N ARG A 115 25.05 18.95 8.29
CA ARG A 115 25.05 17.49 8.39
C ARG A 115 24.80 16.88 7.01
N LEU A 116 23.65 16.24 6.77
CA LEU A 116 23.32 15.61 5.49
C LEU A 116 22.63 16.55 4.49
N ASN A 117 22.28 17.78 4.92
CA ASN A 117 21.75 18.85 4.05
C ASN A 117 20.57 18.38 3.17
N ARG A 118 19.57 17.78 3.80
CA ARG A 118 18.31 17.38 3.15
C ARG A 118 17.29 18.51 3.19
N ASN A 119 16.24 18.38 2.37
CA ASN A 119 15.13 19.34 2.36
C ASN A 119 14.19 19.09 3.54
N ILE A 120 14.54 19.67 4.70
CA ILE A 120 13.76 19.56 5.95
C ILE A 120 12.96 20.83 6.29
N LYS A 121 12.97 21.82 5.38
CA LYS A 121 12.21 23.08 5.52
C LYS A 121 11.06 23.09 4.51
N ASN A 122 10.31 22.00 4.53
CA ASN A 122 9.14 21.76 3.73
C ASN A 122 7.89 22.23 4.49
N VAL A 123 6.77 22.36 3.79
CA VAL A 123 5.50 22.78 4.38
C VAL A 123 4.71 21.51 4.72
N PHE A 124 4.19 21.42 5.94
CA PHE A 124 3.32 20.32 6.36
C PHE A 124 2.24 20.05 5.30
N GLY A 125 2.07 18.77 4.94
CA GLY A 125 1.12 18.33 3.91
C GLY A 125 1.59 18.45 2.46
N THR A 126 2.87 18.77 2.20
CA THR A 126 3.45 18.70 0.85
C THR A 126 4.13 17.36 0.57
N GLU A 127 4.31 16.99 -0.70
CA GLU A 127 5.06 15.78 -1.11
C GLU A 127 6.48 15.76 -0.53
N ASP A 128 7.15 16.92 -0.50
CA ASP A 128 8.48 17.06 0.10
C ASP A 128 8.48 16.84 1.63
N TYR A 129 7.38 17.17 2.31
CA TYR A 129 7.20 16.91 3.75
C TYR A 129 7.00 15.42 4.00
N ALA A 130 6.05 14.81 3.30
CA ALA A 130 5.80 13.38 3.30
C ALA A 130 7.07 12.55 3.07
N TYR A 131 7.88 12.95 2.10
CA TYR A 131 9.12 12.27 1.76
C TYR A 131 10.16 12.31 2.90
N GLU A 132 10.27 13.42 3.62
CA GLU A 132 11.21 13.54 4.75
C GLU A 132 10.72 12.78 5.99
N GLU A 133 9.41 12.76 6.26
CA GLU A 133 8.81 11.92 7.32
C GLU A 133 9.07 10.43 7.05
N LEU A 134 8.87 9.98 5.81
CA LEU A 134 9.17 8.59 5.42
C LEU A 134 10.66 8.24 5.63
N ILE A 135 11.57 9.18 5.33
CA ILE A 135 13.00 9.01 5.62
C ILE A 135 13.24 8.90 7.12
N ALA A 136 12.66 9.78 7.94
CA ALA A 136 12.82 9.78 9.38
C ALA A 136 12.30 8.50 10.03
N GLU A 137 11.15 7.99 9.61
CA GLU A 137 10.57 6.76 10.16
C GLU A 137 11.35 5.50 9.79
N ILE A 138 11.75 5.35 8.52
CA ILE A 138 12.55 4.18 8.12
C ILE A 138 13.91 4.21 8.85
N SER A 139 14.49 5.40 9.04
CA SER A 139 15.73 5.56 9.79
C SER A 139 15.56 5.23 11.27
N SER A 140 14.46 5.67 11.90
CA SER A 140 14.15 5.37 13.31
C SER A 140 13.97 3.87 13.51
N CYS A 141 13.30 3.17 12.58
CA CYS A 141 13.17 1.72 12.56
C CYS A 141 14.53 1.00 12.48
N PHE A 142 15.41 1.43 11.56
CA PHE A 142 16.76 0.86 11.44
C PHE A 142 17.57 1.07 12.72
N MET A 143 17.52 2.26 13.29
CA MET A 143 18.24 2.59 14.52
C MET A 143 17.67 1.86 15.74
N SER A 144 16.37 1.60 15.77
CA SER A 144 15.69 0.91 16.86
C SER A 144 16.15 -0.55 17.03
N ALA A 145 16.71 -1.17 15.98
CA ALA A 145 17.34 -2.49 16.10
C ALA A 145 18.56 -2.48 17.04
N ASN A 146 19.16 -1.31 17.29
CA ASN A 146 20.26 -1.11 18.23
C ASN A 146 19.79 -0.83 19.67
N LEU A 147 18.48 -0.64 19.90
CA LEU A 147 17.92 -0.54 21.25
C LEU A 147 17.81 -1.96 21.83
N GLN A 148 18.47 -2.24 22.96
CA GLN A 148 18.25 -3.48 23.73
C GLN A 148 16.95 -3.41 24.56
N LEU A 149 15.89 -2.88 23.97
CA LEU A 149 14.57 -2.81 24.59
C LEU A 149 13.64 -3.79 23.87
N GLU A 150 12.81 -4.50 24.62
CA GLU A 150 11.82 -5.40 24.03
C GLU A 150 10.82 -4.58 23.19
N GLN A 151 10.81 -4.85 21.89
CA GLN A 151 9.78 -4.32 21.00
C GLN A 151 8.48 -5.08 21.31
N SER A 152 7.52 -4.40 21.92
CA SER A 152 6.17 -4.97 22.04
C SER A 152 5.50 -5.06 20.67
N SER A 153 4.54 -5.96 20.54
CA SER A 153 3.73 -6.13 19.32
C SER A 153 3.02 -4.84 18.91
N GLU A 154 2.65 -4.02 19.89
CA GLU A 154 2.01 -2.71 19.72
C GLU A 154 2.94 -1.70 19.05
N HIS A 155 4.23 -1.70 19.39
CA HIS A 155 5.20 -0.82 18.73
C HIS A 155 5.44 -1.20 17.26
N ILE A 156 5.45 -2.50 16.94
CA ILE A 156 5.56 -2.98 15.56
C ILE A 156 4.32 -2.58 14.75
N GLU A 157 3.12 -2.69 15.34
CA GLU A 157 1.90 -2.24 14.68
C GLU A 157 1.85 -0.71 14.50
N ASN A 158 2.40 0.08 15.44
CA ASN A 158 2.51 1.54 15.27
C ASN A 158 3.43 1.89 14.08
N HIS A 159 4.65 1.34 14.02
CA HIS A 159 5.55 1.53 12.87
C HIS A 159 4.91 1.08 11.55
N LYS A 160 4.16 -0.02 11.58
CA LYS A 160 3.43 -0.54 10.42
C LYS A 160 2.29 0.39 10.00
N ALA A 161 1.52 0.95 10.92
CA ALA A 161 0.45 1.89 10.64
C ALA A 161 1.00 3.18 9.96
N TYR A 162 2.15 3.67 10.43
CA TYR A 162 2.84 4.80 9.79
C TYR A 162 3.32 4.46 8.38
N VAL A 163 3.99 3.32 8.18
CA VAL A 163 4.39 2.86 6.82
C VAL A 163 3.18 2.58 5.92
N GLN A 164 2.06 2.11 6.49
CA GLN A 164 0.80 1.87 5.78
C GLN A 164 0.17 3.16 5.26
N SER A 165 0.24 4.27 6.02
CA SER A 165 -0.22 5.59 5.53
C SER A 165 0.48 6.05 4.24
N TRP A 166 1.67 5.51 3.97
CA TRP A 166 2.44 5.80 2.76
C TRP A 166 2.34 4.72 1.69
N ILE A 167 1.65 3.60 1.94
CA ILE A 167 1.65 2.43 1.05
C ILE A 167 1.04 2.74 -0.33
N GLU A 168 0.07 3.64 -0.39
CA GLU A 168 -0.53 4.12 -1.63
C GLU A 168 0.47 4.98 -2.43
N THR A 169 1.13 5.95 -1.77
CA THR A 169 2.21 6.76 -2.38
C THR A 169 3.37 5.88 -2.89
N ILE A 170 3.70 4.82 -2.13
CA ILE A 170 4.72 3.82 -2.46
C ILE A 170 4.31 2.96 -3.66
N ARG A 171 3.03 2.57 -3.76
CA ARG A 171 2.49 1.79 -4.90
C ARG A 171 2.48 2.61 -6.19
N GLU A 172 2.20 3.91 -6.09
CA GLU A 172 2.18 4.82 -7.25
C GLU A 172 3.56 5.16 -7.80
N LYS A 173 4.56 5.32 -6.93
CA LYS A 173 5.96 5.65 -7.29
C LYS A 173 6.94 4.74 -6.51
N PRO A 174 7.08 3.46 -6.87
CA PRO A 174 7.97 2.53 -6.15
C PRO A 174 9.43 3.00 -6.14
N GLU A 175 9.86 3.77 -7.14
CA GLU A 175 11.16 4.43 -7.17
C GLU A 175 11.35 5.48 -6.06
N SER A 176 10.28 6.16 -5.64
CA SER A 176 10.31 7.11 -4.52
C SER A 176 10.55 6.39 -3.20
N LEU A 177 9.93 5.22 -2.99
CA LEU A 177 10.23 4.38 -1.84
C LEU A 177 11.69 3.93 -1.85
N VAL A 178 12.18 3.41 -2.97
CA VAL A 178 13.58 2.94 -3.06
C VAL A 178 14.55 4.08 -2.78
N LYS A 179 14.27 5.29 -3.27
CA LYS A 179 15.05 6.48 -2.95
C LYS A 179 14.96 6.85 -1.47
N ALA A 180 13.76 6.81 -0.87
CA ALA A 180 13.55 7.08 0.55
C ALA A 180 14.32 6.09 1.42
N ILE A 181 14.25 4.79 1.13
CA ILE A 181 15.03 3.74 1.80
C ILE A 181 16.54 4.00 1.67
N GLN A 182 17.03 4.31 0.46
CA GLN A 182 18.45 4.66 0.27
C GLN A 182 18.88 5.90 1.09
N GLN A 183 17.99 6.89 1.22
CA GLN A 183 18.27 8.05 2.07
C GLN A 183 18.22 7.68 3.55
N ALA A 184 17.25 6.87 3.97
CA ALA A 184 17.14 6.37 5.34
C ALA A 184 18.36 5.51 5.74
N GLU A 185 18.89 4.67 4.84
CA GLU A 185 20.14 3.94 5.05
C GLU A 185 21.32 4.90 5.28
N LYS A 186 21.41 6.00 4.51
CA LYS A 186 22.45 7.04 4.71
C LYS A 186 22.29 7.76 6.05
N VAL A 187 21.05 8.03 6.46
CA VAL A 187 20.73 8.64 7.76
C VAL A 187 21.11 7.71 8.90
N ALA A 188 20.66 6.45 8.86
CA ALA A 188 21.00 5.42 9.84
C ALA A 188 22.51 5.23 9.93
N SER A 189 23.22 5.04 8.81
CA SER A 189 24.70 4.93 8.81
C SER A 189 25.39 6.16 9.41
N TYR A 190 24.87 7.37 9.18
CA TYR A 190 25.41 8.58 9.80
C TYR A 190 25.15 8.59 11.32
N MET A 191 23.95 8.20 11.75
CA MET A 191 23.60 8.08 13.16
C MET A 191 24.44 6.99 13.84
N GLU A 192 24.61 5.81 13.25
CA GLU A 192 25.48 4.74 13.75
C GLU A 192 26.94 5.22 13.91
N TYR A 193 27.46 5.97 12.93
CA TYR A 193 28.78 6.60 13.07
C TYR A 193 28.84 7.58 14.24
N LYS A 194 27.81 8.42 14.41
CA LYS A 194 27.72 9.37 15.53
C LYS A 194 27.48 8.70 16.88
N ALA A 195 26.83 7.55 16.89
CA ALA A 195 26.66 6.68 18.04
C ALA A 195 27.93 5.87 18.36
N GLU A 196 28.96 5.93 17.49
CA GLU A 196 30.19 5.14 17.58
C GLU A 196 29.98 3.63 17.39
N LEU A 197 28.86 3.24 16.77
CA LEU A 197 28.56 1.86 16.34
C LEU A 197 29.29 1.51 15.04
N LEU A 198 29.62 2.51 14.22
CA LEU A 198 30.45 2.37 13.03
C LEU A 198 31.73 3.17 13.18
N THR A 199 32.85 2.60 12.74
CA THR A 199 34.08 3.36 12.57
C THR A 199 33.93 4.37 11.43
N LYS A 200 34.73 5.43 11.45
CA LYS A 200 34.78 6.40 10.34
C LYS A 200 35.11 5.73 9.01
N GLU A 201 35.97 4.71 9.01
CA GLU A 201 36.35 3.99 7.78
C GLU A 201 35.18 3.19 7.21
N GLU A 202 34.41 2.50 8.05
CA GLU A 202 33.20 1.76 7.65
C GLU A 202 32.11 2.71 7.16
N TYR A 203 31.87 3.81 7.88
CA TYR A 203 30.92 4.84 7.44
C TYR A 203 31.31 5.40 6.05
N MET A 204 32.57 5.77 5.84
CA MET A 204 33.04 6.29 4.55
C MET A 204 32.95 5.25 3.44
N LYS A 205 33.13 3.96 3.76
CA LYS A 205 32.94 2.86 2.81
C LYS A 205 31.46 2.71 2.42
N ASN A 206 30.55 2.78 3.38
CA ASN A 206 29.10 2.67 3.13
C ASN A 206 28.63 3.82 2.22
N VAL A 207 28.99 5.06 2.56
CA VAL A 207 28.62 6.25 1.78
C VAL A 207 29.25 6.25 0.37
N GLY A 208 30.49 5.76 0.22
CA GLY A 208 31.22 5.76 -1.05
C GLY A 208 30.90 4.60 -1.99
N SER A 209 30.04 3.66 -1.59
CA SER A 209 29.75 2.44 -2.35
C SER A 209 28.61 2.57 -3.36
N THR A 210 27.84 3.67 -3.29
CA THR A 210 26.65 3.91 -4.13
C THR A 210 26.92 5.00 -5.18
N MET A 211 26.31 4.86 -6.36
CA MET A 211 26.39 5.86 -7.43
C MET A 211 25.01 6.09 -8.04
N GLU A 212 24.59 7.34 -8.10
CA GLU A 212 23.37 7.72 -8.81
C GLU A 212 23.63 7.77 -10.32
N VAL A 213 22.77 7.12 -11.08
CA VAL A 213 22.86 7.06 -12.55
C VAL A 213 21.49 7.40 -13.12
N GLY A 214 21.45 8.33 -14.09
CA GLY A 214 20.20 8.69 -14.76
C GLY A 214 19.55 7.48 -15.45
N GLU A 215 18.21 7.40 -15.40
CA GLU A 215 17.39 6.27 -15.86
C GLU A 215 17.69 5.83 -17.29
N THR A 216 18.08 6.76 -18.17
CA THR A 216 18.38 6.51 -19.58
C THR A 216 19.58 5.60 -19.82
N LYS A 217 20.39 5.32 -18.78
CA LYS A 217 21.62 4.54 -18.88
C LYS A 217 21.51 3.10 -18.37
N VAL A 218 20.31 2.68 -17.94
CA VAL A 218 20.01 1.33 -17.46
C VAL A 218 19.17 0.62 -18.52
N MET A 219 19.57 -0.58 -18.97
CA MET A 219 18.72 -1.37 -19.86
C MET A 219 17.44 -1.78 -19.12
N LYS A 220 16.28 -1.29 -19.58
CA LYS A 220 14.97 -1.78 -19.12
C LYS A 220 14.78 -3.22 -19.62
N GLN A 221 14.37 -4.12 -18.74
CA GLN A 221 13.74 -5.36 -19.20
C GLN A 221 12.33 -4.99 -19.67
N GLU A 222 11.97 -5.38 -20.89
CA GLU A 222 10.59 -5.35 -21.36
C GLU A 222 9.78 -6.36 -20.54
N ASN A 223 9.08 -5.87 -19.53
CA ASN A 223 7.91 -6.55 -18.97
C ASN A 223 6.70 -5.68 -19.36
N SER A 224 6.14 -5.96 -20.53
CA SER A 224 4.88 -5.40 -20.99
C SER A 224 3.72 -6.19 -20.39
N LYS A 225 3.06 -5.65 -19.37
CA LYS A 225 1.61 -5.79 -19.15
C LYS A 225 1.12 -4.49 -18.55
N GLU A 226 0.74 -3.56 -19.43
CA GLU A 226 -0.10 -2.42 -19.07
C GLU A 226 -1.43 -2.99 -18.54
N ARG A 227 -1.72 -2.78 -17.25
CA ARG A 227 -3.08 -2.93 -16.71
C ARG A 227 -3.89 -1.73 -17.21
N LYS A 228 -4.94 -1.99 -17.99
CA LYS A 228 -5.96 -1.01 -18.36
C LYS A 228 -7.10 -1.10 -17.35
N THR A 229 -7.36 -0.02 -16.62
CA THR A 229 -8.52 0.16 -15.74
C THR A 229 -9.65 0.86 -16.51
N LEU A 230 -10.86 0.32 -16.44
CA LEU A 230 -12.08 0.89 -17.05
C LEU A 230 -13.16 1.29 -16.03
N GLU A 231 -12.93 1.10 -14.73
CA GLU A 231 -13.80 1.71 -13.70
C GLU A 231 -13.39 3.17 -13.44
N GLN A 232 -14.38 4.07 -13.40
CA GLN A 232 -14.13 5.48 -13.11
C GLN A 232 -13.94 5.68 -11.61
N ASP A 233 -12.76 6.15 -11.22
CA ASP A 233 -12.43 6.50 -9.83
C ASP A 233 -13.43 7.52 -9.26
N TYR A 234 -13.86 7.33 -8.01
CA TYR A 234 -14.81 8.23 -7.34
C TYR A 234 -14.59 8.29 -5.82
N VAL A 235 -15.10 9.35 -5.19
CA VAL A 235 -15.14 9.50 -3.74
C VAL A 235 -16.58 9.71 -3.27
N GLU A 236 -16.91 9.12 -2.13
CA GLU A 236 -18.16 9.35 -1.39
C GLU A 236 -17.83 9.90 0.01
N ILE A 237 -18.53 10.95 0.41
CA ILE A 237 -18.39 11.59 1.72
C ILE A 237 -19.65 11.31 2.53
N TYR A 238 -19.46 10.69 3.69
CA TYR A 238 -20.52 10.32 4.62
C TYR A 238 -20.34 11.09 5.93
N GLN A 239 -21.43 11.64 6.46
CA GLN A 239 -21.41 12.38 7.73
C GLN A 239 -22.43 11.80 8.70
N LEU A 240 -22.10 11.85 9.98
CA LEU A 240 -22.91 11.25 11.03
C LEU A 240 -24.29 11.93 11.14
N LYS A 241 -25.35 11.12 11.23
CA LYS A 241 -26.74 11.61 11.34
C LYS A 241 -26.94 12.47 12.58
N GLN A 242 -27.82 13.45 12.45
CA GLN A 242 -28.17 14.37 13.55
C GLN A 242 -29.24 13.78 14.47
N GLU A 243 -28.93 12.64 15.09
CA GLU A 243 -29.81 11.94 16.03
C GLU A 243 -29.24 11.96 17.45
N ASP A 244 -30.11 11.99 18.47
CA ASP A 244 -29.69 12.08 19.88
C ASP A 244 -28.85 10.87 20.33
N GLU A 245 -29.15 9.69 19.77
CA GLU A 245 -28.47 8.43 20.07
C GLU A 245 -27.01 8.42 19.55
N LEU A 246 -26.70 9.27 18.58
CA LEU A 246 -25.38 9.36 17.94
C LEU A 246 -24.50 10.48 18.51
N ILE A 247 -25.00 11.27 19.47
CA ILE A 247 -24.20 12.28 20.18
C ILE A 247 -22.89 11.70 20.74
N PRO A 248 -22.86 10.49 21.35
CA PRO A 248 -21.63 9.91 21.88
C PRO A 248 -20.55 9.60 20.83
N TYR A 249 -20.90 9.51 19.54
CA TYR A 249 -19.95 9.23 18.45
C TYR A 249 -19.28 10.50 17.91
N ARG A 250 -19.88 11.68 18.12
CA ARG A 250 -19.44 12.93 17.51
C ARG A 250 -18.05 13.33 18.00
N PHE A 251 -17.17 13.59 17.05
CA PHE A 251 -15.79 14.04 17.31
C PHE A 251 -14.95 13.08 18.15
N MET A 252 -15.33 11.80 18.22
CA MET A 252 -14.56 10.77 18.90
C MET A 252 -13.62 10.06 17.93
N SER A 253 -12.39 9.78 18.35
CA SER A 253 -11.43 9.02 17.55
C SER A 253 -11.87 7.57 17.38
N ARG A 254 -11.32 6.88 16.37
CA ARG A 254 -11.58 5.46 16.16
C ARG A 254 -11.12 4.62 17.36
N GLU A 255 -9.99 4.99 17.95
CA GLU A 255 -9.46 4.35 19.16
C GLU A 255 -10.45 4.46 20.34
N TYR A 256 -11.02 5.65 20.56
CA TYR A 256 -12.03 5.85 21.60
C TYR A 256 -13.25 4.94 21.37
N LEU A 257 -13.74 4.90 20.13
CA LEU A 257 -14.88 4.07 19.75
C LEU A 257 -14.62 2.57 19.97
N GLN A 258 -13.43 2.10 19.63
CA GLN A 258 -13.02 0.70 19.86
C GLN A 258 -12.95 0.38 21.36
N ASN A 259 -12.27 1.23 22.15
CA ASN A 259 -12.11 1.03 23.59
C ASN A 259 -13.45 1.05 24.35
N HIS A 260 -14.43 1.78 23.83
CA HIS A 260 -15.78 1.88 24.42
C HIS A 260 -16.79 0.92 23.77
N HIS A 261 -16.35 0.01 22.88
CA HIS A 261 -17.19 -0.97 22.19
C HIS A 261 -18.35 -0.33 21.40
N MET A 262 -18.06 0.80 20.76
CA MET A 262 -18.99 1.59 19.95
C MET A 262 -18.63 1.42 18.47
N PRO A 263 -19.08 0.34 17.78
CA PRO A 263 -18.69 0.10 16.40
C PRO A 263 -19.20 1.20 15.47
N VAL A 264 -18.41 1.52 14.46
CA VAL A 264 -18.82 2.40 13.36
C VAL A 264 -19.75 1.61 12.43
N GLN A 265 -21.01 2.03 12.33
CA GLN A 265 -22.05 1.36 11.55
C GLN A 265 -22.52 2.26 10.42
N LYS A 266 -22.66 1.72 9.20
CA LYS A 266 -23.07 2.49 8.01
C LYS A 266 -24.41 3.19 8.20
N GLU A 267 -25.32 2.56 8.95
CA GLU A 267 -26.67 3.06 9.22
C GLU A 267 -26.68 4.38 10.00
N ASN A 268 -25.58 4.71 10.68
CA ASN A 268 -25.45 5.94 11.47
C ASN A 268 -25.07 7.17 10.63
N TYR A 269 -24.81 6.98 9.33
CA TYR A 269 -24.28 8.02 8.43
C TYR A 269 -25.22 8.30 7.26
N ASP A 270 -25.21 9.53 6.79
CA ASP A 270 -25.84 9.95 5.54
C ASP A 270 -24.76 10.15 4.46
N LEU A 271 -25.03 9.69 3.24
CA LEU A 271 -24.21 10.05 2.07
C LEU A 271 -24.49 11.52 1.73
N ILE A 272 -23.49 12.37 1.94
CA ILE A 272 -23.60 13.81 1.76
C ILE A 272 -23.16 14.25 0.36
N TYR A 273 -22.15 13.57 -0.18
CA TYR A 273 -21.58 13.96 -1.46
C TYR A 273 -20.91 12.79 -2.16
N LYS A 274 -21.00 12.77 -3.48
CA LYS A 274 -20.33 11.79 -4.35
C LYS A 274 -19.83 12.49 -5.59
N GLU A 275 -18.57 12.31 -5.93
CA GLU A 275 -18.00 12.86 -7.17
C GLU A 275 -17.02 11.89 -7.82
N GLN A 276 -16.84 12.07 -9.13
CA GLN A 276 -15.74 11.43 -9.84
C GLN A 276 -14.42 12.08 -9.47
N LEU A 277 -13.40 11.26 -9.31
CA LEU A 277 -12.06 11.72 -9.06
C LEU A 277 -11.33 11.94 -10.37
N ALA A 278 -10.47 12.94 -10.39
CA ALA A 278 -9.39 12.95 -11.37
C ALA A 278 -8.47 11.76 -11.06
N GLU A 279 -7.86 11.16 -12.08
CA GLU A 279 -6.88 10.08 -11.89
C GLU A 279 -5.87 10.49 -10.79
N ARG A 280 -5.68 9.62 -9.78
CA ARG A 280 -4.67 9.77 -8.69
C ARG A 280 -4.98 10.81 -7.61
N THR A 281 -6.23 10.92 -7.13
CA THR A 281 -6.56 11.84 -6.02
C THR A 281 -6.29 11.22 -4.65
N THR A 282 -5.52 11.86 -3.76
CA THR A 282 -5.21 11.29 -2.43
C THR A 282 -6.24 11.63 -1.34
N LEU A 283 -6.21 10.94 -0.20
CA LEU A 283 -7.05 11.26 0.98
C LEU A 283 -6.75 12.65 1.54
N GLU A 284 -5.50 13.10 1.54
CA GLU A 284 -5.10 14.45 1.94
C GLU A 284 -5.63 15.50 0.96
N GLU A 285 -5.59 15.22 -0.34
CA GLU A 285 -6.18 16.10 -1.35
C GLU A 285 -7.71 16.19 -1.20
N ILE A 286 -8.38 15.07 -0.89
CA ILE A 286 -9.80 15.03 -0.51
C ILE A 286 -10.02 15.89 0.73
N TYR A 287 -9.23 15.71 1.80
CA TYR A 287 -9.34 16.49 3.03
C TYR A 287 -9.22 18.00 2.76
N VAL A 288 -8.19 18.40 2.02
CA VAL A 288 -7.94 19.81 1.66
C VAL A 288 -9.09 20.34 0.80
N LYS A 289 -9.54 19.58 -0.19
CA LYS A 289 -10.64 19.97 -1.07
C LYS A 289 -11.91 20.24 -0.27
N TYR A 290 -12.34 19.33 0.59
CA TYR A 290 -13.58 19.47 1.36
C TYR A 290 -13.46 20.36 2.60
N ASN A 291 -12.27 20.87 2.93
CA ASN A 291 -12.10 21.84 4.02
C ASN A 291 -11.75 23.26 3.57
N ILE A 292 -11.03 23.41 2.47
CA ILE A 292 -10.49 24.69 1.99
C ILE A 292 -11.13 25.11 0.67
N SER A 293 -11.32 24.16 -0.25
CA SER A 293 -11.74 24.42 -1.64
C SER A 293 -13.02 23.65 -1.99
N LYS A 294 -14.04 23.75 -1.12
CA LYS A 294 -15.28 22.96 -1.21
C LYS A 294 -15.97 23.15 -2.56
N PRO A 295 -16.44 22.06 -3.22
CA PRO A 295 -17.30 22.16 -4.39
C PRO A 295 -18.57 23.00 -4.12
N GLU A 296 -19.08 23.71 -5.13
CA GLU A 296 -20.26 24.58 -4.96
C GLU A 296 -21.53 23.80 -4.58
N ASP A 297 -21.62 22.54 -4.98
CA ASP A 297 -22.71 21.60 -4.73
C ASP A 297 -22.49 20.71 -3.50
N TYR A 298 -21.38 20.90 -2.77
CA TYR A 298 -21.13 20.22 -1.50
C TYR A 298 -21.97 20.83 -0.38
N ASN A 299 -22.98 20.09 0.08
CA ASN A 299 -23.93 20.55 1.12
C ASN A 299 -23.60 20.05 2.54
N GLY A 300 -22.42 19.44 2.73
CA GLY A 300 -21.93 18.95 4.01
C GLY A 300 -21.21 19.97 4.87
N HIS A 301 -20.93 19.61 6.12
CA HIS A 301 -19.95 20.35 6.93
C HIS A 301 -18.52 20.01 6.51
N SER A 302 -17.55 20.82 6.94
CA SER A 302 -16.12 20.48 6.78
C SER A 302 -15.82 19.07 7.24
N LEU A 303 -14.98 18.34 6.50
CA LEU A 303 -14.49 17.02 6.91
C LEU A 303 -13.82 17.12 8.28
N SER A 304 -14.33 16.35 9.23
CA SER A 304 -13.96 16.40 10.64
C SER A 304 -14.01 15.02 11.28
N VAL A 305 -13.46 14.90 12.49
CA VAL A 305 -13.52 13.66 13.27
C VAL A 305 -14.96 13.14 13.32
N SER A 306 -15.16 11.84 13.08
CA SER A 306 -16.46 11.17 12.90
C SER A 306 -17.15 11.29 11.54
N ASP A 307 -16.46 11.78 10.52
CA ASP A 307 -16.88 11.62 9.12
C ASP A 307 -16.26 10.34 8.51
N ILE A 308 -16.84 9.86 7.41
CA ILE A 308 -16.32 8.73 6.63
C ILE A 308 -16.08 9.18 5.19
N VAL A 309 -14.94 8.78 4.65
CA VAL A 309 -14.57 8.92 3.23
C VAL A 309 -14.49 7.53 2.62
N VAL A 310 -15.28 7.26 1.59
CA VAL A 310 -15.15 6.03 0.79
C VAL A 310 -14.50 6.39 -0.53
N LEU A 311 -13.36 5.75 -0.81
CA LEU A 311 -12.53 5.98 -1.98
C LEU A 311 -12.62 4.73 -2.87
N GLN A 312 -13.05 4.89 -4.12
CA GLN A 312 -12.90 3.86 -5.15
C GLN A 312 -11.88 4.32 -6.17
N GLN A 313 -10.75 3.61 -6.25
CA GLN A 313 -9.66 3.90 -7.18
C GLN A 313 -9.06 2.63 -7.75
N SER A 314 -8.84 2.61 -9.06
CA SER A 314 -8.20 1.48 -9.75
C SER A 314 -8.87 0.10 -9.49
N GLY A 315 -10.18 0.09 -9.27
CA GLY A 315 -10.96 -1.12 -8.96
C GLY A 315 -10.94 -1.56 -7.48
N GLU A 316 -10.27 -0.81 -6.59
CA GLU A 316 -10.26 -1.05 -5.16
C GLU A 316 -11.14 0.00 -4.46
N LYS A 317 -12.05 -0.46 -3.58
CA LYS A 317 -12.94 0.40 -2.79
C LYS A 317 -12.56 0.28 -1.32
N VAL A 318 -12.14 1.40 -0.72
CA VAL A 318 -11.68 1.47 0.67
C VAL A 318 -12.48 2.55 1.43
N ALA A 319 -12.84 2.30 2.69
CA ALA A 319 -13.57 3.22 3.54
C ALA A 319 -12.65 3.67 4.67
N TYR A 320 -12.61 4.97 4.94
CA TYR A 320 -11.74 5.58 5.92
C TYR A 320 -12.55 6.44 6.89
N TYR A 321 -12.32 6.25 8.18
CA TYR A 321 -12.77 7.14 9.24
C TYR A 321 -11.86 8.36 9.31
N VAL A 322 -12.43 9.55 9.38
CA VAL A 322 -11.67 10.78 9.66
C VAL A 322 -11.37 10.83 11.16
N ASP A 323 -10.09 10.85 11.53
CA ASP A 323 -9.65 10.94 12.93
C ASP A 323 -9.08 12.34 13.24
N ALA A 324 -8.72 12.58 14.51
CA ALA A 324 -8.09 13.82 14.95
C ALA A 324 -6.75 14.08 14.24
N ILE A 325 -6.10 13.00 13.80
CA ILE A 325 -4.87 13.02 13.01
C ILE A 325 -5.07 12.00 11.87
N GLY A 326 -5.32 12.50 10.66
CA GLY A 326 -5.40 11.68 9.44
C GLY A 326 -6.66 10.81 9.33
N PHE A 327 -6.47 9.61 8.77
CA PHE A 327 -7.53 8.69 8.39
C PHE A 327 -7.26 7.28 8.90
N SER A 328 -8.30 6.57 9.30
CA SER A 328 -8.22 5.16 9.72
C SER A 328 -9.12 4.29 8.87
N GLU A 329 -8.56 3.28 8.19
CA GLU A 329 -9.37 2.34 7.38
C GLU A 329 -10.43 1.64 8.23
N ILE A 330 -11.67 1.58 7.75
CA ILE A 330 -12.74 0.75 8.31
C ILE A 330 -13.09 -0.33 7.28
N PRO A 331 -12.31 -1.43 7.19
CA PRO A 331 -12.57 -2.51 6.24
C PRO A 331 -13.98 -3.10 6.41
N GLU A 332 -14.48 -3.03 7.64
CA GLU A 332 -15.80 -3.54 8.01
C GLU A 332 -16.93 -2.73 7.38
N LEU A 333 -16.72 -1.49 6.93
CA LEU A 333 -17.78 -0.69 6.31
C LEU A 333 -17.99 -0.99 4.82
N ILE A 334 -17.15 -1.86 4.25
CA ILE A 334 -17.13 -2.23 2.84
C ILE A 334 -17.66 -3.65 2.67
N TRP A 335 -18.95 -3.82 2.93
CA TRP A 335 -19.67 -5.03 2.55
C TRP A 335 -20.31 -4.88 1.18
N GLU A 336 -19.51 -4.57 0.17
CA GLU A 336 -19.72 -5.21 -1.12
C GLU A 336 -18.79 -6.42 -1.11
N LYS A 337 -19.23 -7.51 -0.44
CA LYS A 337 -18.77 -8.84 -0.88
C LYS A 337 -18.97 -8.85 -2.38
N SER A 338 -17.93 -9.15 -3.16
CA SER A 338 -18.10 -9.29 -4.60
C SER A 338 -19.35 -10.14 -4.79
N TYR A 339 -20.33 -9.67 -5.56
CA TYR A 339 -21.61 -10.36 -5.72
C TYR A 339 -21.42 -11.83 -6.15
N LEU A 340 -20.25 -12.14 -6.74
CA LEU A 340 -19.77 -13.48 -7.06
C LEU A 340 -19.40 -14.36 -5.85
N GLU A 341 -19.00 -13.80 -4.70
CA GLU A 341 -18.65 -14.57 -3.49
C GLU A 341 -19.81 -15.36 -2.90
N GLN A 342 -21.05 -14.95 -3.20
CA GLN A 342 -22.27 -15.62 -2.73
C GLN A 342 -22.80 -16.66 -3.74
N LYS A 343 -22.14 -16.78 -4.90
CA LYS A 343 -22.57 -17.66 -5.97
C LYS A 343 -21.85 -19.00 -5.93
N GLN A 344 -22.59 -20.02 -6.36
CA GLN A 344 -22.04 -21.34 -6.69
C GLN A 344 -22.14 -21.62 -8.19
N GLU A 345 -22.79 -20.73 -8.95
CA GLU A 345 -22.92 -20.80 -10.40
C GLU A 345 -23.13 -19.41 -11.01
N ILE A 346 -22.66 -19.23 -12.25
CA ILE A 346 -22.87 -18.01 -13.03
C ILE A 346 -22.88 -18.31 -14.53
N ALA A 347 -23.70 -17.56 -15.27
CA ALA A 347 -23.70 -17.54 -16.72
C ALA A 347 -23.41 -16.11 -17.21
N LEU A 348 -22.43 -15.99 -18.10
CA LEU A 348 -21.93 -14.72 -18.62
C LEU A 348 -22.01 -14.72 -20.14
N GLN A 349 -22.53 -13.66 -20.72
CA GLN A 349 -22.53 -13.42 -22.16
C GLN A 349 -21.43 -12.44 -22.53
N THR A 350 -20.58 -12.81 -23.50
CA THR A 350 -19.54 -11.92 -24.05
C THR A 350 -19.66 -11.85 -25.57
N GLY A 351 -20.28 -10.79 -26.08
CA GLY A 351 -20.62 -10.68 -27.50
C GLY A 351 -21.61 -11.76 -27.94
N GLU A 352 -21.19 -12.65 -28.84
CA GLU A 352 -21.98 -13.80 -29.30
C GLU A 352 -21.69 -15.11 -28.54
N GLN A 353 -20.79 -15.11 -27.55
CA GLN A 353 -20.42 -16.31 -26.80
C GLN A 353 -21.04 -16.30 -25.39
N PHE A 354 -21.20 -17.48 -24.81
CA PHE A 354 -21.66 -17.67 -23.44
C PHE A 354 -20.64 -18.47 -22.63
N LEU A 355 -20.47 -18.15 -21.36
CA LEU A 355 -19.66 -18.89 -20.40
C LEU A 355 -20.56 -19.30 -19.23
N SER A 356 -20.55 -20.57 -18.88
CA SER A 356 -21.10 -21.08 -17.63
C SER A 356 -19.98 -21.52 -16.70
N VAL A 357 -20.06 -21.17 -15.41
CA VAL A 357 -19.15 -21.64 -14.36
C VAL A 357 -19.98 -22.15 -13.19
N GLN A 358 -19.62 -23.31 -12.63
CA GLN A 358 -20.31 -23.91 -11.49
C GLN A 358 -19.32 -24.56 -10.51
N SER A 359 -19.57 -24.44 -9.21
CA SER A 359 -18.83 -25.13 -8.15
C SER A 359 -19.12 -26.63 -8.12
N THR A 360 -18.10 -27.42 -7.84
CA THR A 360 -18.17 -28.89 -7.68
C THR A 360 -17.47 -29.32 -6.38
N ASP A 361 -17.59 -30.59 -5.99
CA ASP A 361 -16.96 -31.13 -4.77
C ASP A 361 -15.42 -31.07 -4.77
N GLY A 362 -14.79 -30.79 -5.92
CA GLY A 362 -13.33 -30.74 -6.08
C GLY A 362 -12.79 -29.46 -6.71
N GLY A 363 -13.61 -28.42 -6.88
CA GLY A 363 -13.21 -27.18 -7.53
C GLY A 363 -14.34 -26.62 -8.39
N TYR A 364 -14.08 -26.34 -9.67
CA TYR A 364 -15.03 -25.63 -10.53
C TYR A 364 -15.09 -26.24 -11.94
N ASP A 365 -16.28 -26.36 -12.49
CA ASP A 365 -16.51 -26.75 -13.88
C ASP A 365 -16.90 -25.51 -14.69
N PHE A 366 -16.39 -25.41 -15.92
CA PHE A 366 -16.74 -24.33 -16.82
C PHE A 366 -16.95 -24.81 -18.25
N THR A 367 -17.82 -24.12 -18.98
CA THR A 367 -18.09 -24.41 -20.39
C THR A 367 -18.33 -23.11 -21.15
N ILE A 368 -17.73 -23.01 -22.34
CA ILE A 368 -17.88 -21.89 -23.27
C ILE A 368 -18.69 -22.36 -24.47
N TYR A 369 -19.71 -21.59 -24.82
CA TYR A 369 -20.61 -21.83 -25.94
C TYR A 369 -20.49 -20.75 -27.01
N ASP A 370 -20.76 -21.12 -28.26
CA ASP A 370 -21.00 -20.17 -29.35
C ASP A 370 -22.41 -19.56 -29.29
N GLY A 371 -22.73 -18.69 -30.25
CA GLY A 371 -24.03 -18.00 -30.32
C GLY A 371 -25.22 -18.90 -30.66
N ASP A 372 -24.95 -20.15 -31.05
CA ASP A 372 -25.95 -21.20 -31.29
C ASP A 372 -25.99 -22.21 -30.13
N TYR A 373 -25.39 -21.88 -28.99
CA TYR A 373 -25.32 -22.69 -27.77
C TYR A 373 -24.55 -24.02 -27.92
N LYS A 374 -23.65 -24.12 -28.90
CA LYS A 374 -22.77 -25.28 -29.05
C LYS A 374 -21.47 -25.07 -28.27
N VAL A 375 -21.00 -26.14 -27.64
CA VAL A 375 -19.76 -26.13 -26.87
C VAL A 375 -18.57 -25.83 -27.79
N LEU A 376 -17.84 -24.76 -27.45
CA LEU A 376 -16.56 -24.40 -28.05
C LEU A 376 -15.40 -24.96 -27.23
N ASP A 377 -15.49 -24.84 -25.91
CA ASP A 377 -14.47 -25.30 -24.98
C ASP A 377 -15.10 -25.57 -23.60
N GLY A 378 -14.40 -26.31 -22.76
CA GLY A 378 -14.82 -26.59 -21.39
C GLY A 378 -13.78 -27.38 -20.62
N GLY A 379 -13.78 -27.25 -19.30
CA GLY A 379 -12.76 -27.84 -18.46
C GLY A 379 -13.08 -27.79 -16.98
N VAL A 380 -12.27 -28.51 -16.21
CA VAL A 380 -12.38 -28.58 -14.76
C VAL A 380 -11.14 -27.93 -14.13
N TYR A 381 -11.39 -26.99 -13.24
CA TYR A 381 -10.40 -26.40 -12.36
C TYR A 381 -10.36 -27.16 -11.03
N ASP A 382 -9.37 -28.04 -10.87
CA ASP A 382 -9.13 -28.83 -9.65
C ASP A 382 -8.27 -28.04 -8.66
N SER A 383 -8.87 -26.97 -8.10
CA SER A 383 -8.23 -26.05 -7.16
C SER A 383 -9.28 -25.53 -6.15
N PRO A 384 -9.74 -26.38 -5.22
CA PRO A 384 -10.80 -26.05 -4.26
C PRO A 384 -10.41 -24.93 -3.27
N GLU A 385 -9.13 -24.57 -3.20
CA GLU A 385 -8.61 -23.45 -2.43
C GLU A 385 -8.86 -22.07 -3.06
N LEU A 386 -9.17 -22.01 -4.36
CA LEU A 386 -9.50 -20.75 -5.04
C LEU A 386 -10.92 -20.31 -4.72
N THR A 387 -11.14 -19.00 -4.62
CA THR A 387 -12.49 -18.46 -4.42
C THR A 387 -13.28 -18.46 -5.73
N PHE A 388 -14.62 -18.52 -5.67
CA PHE A 388 -15.48 -18.45 -6.86
C PHE A 388 -15.19 -17.20 -7.73
N PRO A 389 -15.02 -15.98 -7.15
CA PRO A 389 -14.60 -14.81 -7.93
C PRO A 389 -13.26 -14.96 -8.63
N ASP A 390 -12.24 -15.49 -7.95
CA ASP A 390 -10.90 -15.68 -8.54
C ASP A 390 -10.97 -16.64 -9.74
N THR A 391 -11.71 -17.74 -9.60
CA THR A 391 -11.88 -18.72 -10.67
C THR A 391 -12.57 -18.13 -11.89
N VAL A 392 -13.67 -17.38 -11.71
CA VAL A 392 -14.39 -16.74 -12.82
C VAL A 392 -13.47 -15.77 -13.56
N ASN A 393 -12.71 -14.95 -12.85
CA ASN A 393 -11.76 -14.02 -13.45
C ASN A 393 -10.63 -14.74 -14.21
N MET A 394 -10.08 -15.83 -13.65
CA MET A 394 -9.05 -16.62 -14.31
C MET A 394 -9.55 -17.24 -15.63
N ILE A 395 -10.75 -17.82 -15.63
CA ILE A 395 -11.34 -18.42 -16.84
C ILE A 395 -11.52 -17.34 -17.93
N LEU A 396 -12.01 -16.16 -17.56
CA LEU A 396 -12.18 -15.06 -18.51
C LEU A 396 -10.83 -14.57 -19.05
N ASP A 397 -9.84 -14.38 -18.18
CA ASP A 397 -8.49 -13.94 -18.55
C ASP A 397 -7.80 -14.90 -19.53
N GLU A 398 -7.90 -16.21 -19.31
CA GLU A 398 -7.35 -17.23 -20.22
C GLU A 398 -8.01 -17.18 -21.61
N ASN A 399 -9.27 -16.77 -21.67
CA ASN A 399 -10.04 -16.60 -22.90
C ASN A 399 -9.95 -15.17 -23.47
N GLY A 400 -9.10 -14.32 -22.88
CA GLY A 400 -8.89 -12.94 -23.30
C GLY A 400 -10.13 -12.06 -23.15
N LYS A 401 -10.97 -12.36 -22.16
CA LYS A 401 -12.19 -11.62 -21.80
C LYS A 401 -12.03 -10.99 -20.41
N LEU A 402 -12.77 -9.93 -20.14
CA LEU A 402 -12.85 -9.29 -18.83
C LEU A 402 -14.29 -9.42 -18.31
N LEU A 403 -14.46 -9.55 -17.00
CA LEU A 403 -15.77 -9.68 -16.37
C LEU A 403 -16.67 -8.47 -16.66
N ASP A 404 -16.10 -7.26 -16.72
CA ASP A 404 -16.83 -6.02 -17.00
C ASP A 404 -17.39 -5.94 -18.43
N ASP A 405 -16.83 -6.73 -19.36
CA ASP A 405 -17.31 -6.86 -20.73
C ASP A 405 -18.41 -7.94 -20.85
N CYS A 406 -18.73 -8.62 -19.74
CA CYS A 406 -19.74 -9.66 -19.69
C CYS A 406 -21.08 -9.13 -19.18
N ILE A 407 -22.15 -9.61 -19.79
CA ILE A 407 -23.51 -9.44 -19.29
C ILE A 407 -23.88 -10.71 -18.53
N GLU A 408 -24.23 -10.61 -17.26
CA GLU A 408 -24.81 -11.75 -16.56
C GLU A 408 -26.19 -12.08 -17.15
N VAL A 409 -26.34 -13.35 -17.53
CA VAL A 409 -27.59 -13.92 -18.00
C VAL A 409 -28.08 -14.95 -17.00
N ASP A 410 -29.37 -15.29 -17.07
CA ASP A 410 -29.92 -16.30 -16.20
C ASP A 410 -29.31 -17.68 -16.50
N TYR A 411 -28.72 -18.30 -15.48
CA TYR A 411 -28.01 -19.58 -15.61
C TYR A 411 -28.95 -20.71 -16.03
N GLU A 412 -30.14 -20.80 -15.43
CA GLU A 412 -31.12 -21.84 -15.76
C GLU A 412 -31.63 -21.67 -17.19
N GLU A 413 -31.90 -20.43 -17.62
CA GLU A 413 -32.34 -20.14 -18.99
C GLU A 413 -31.28 -20.50 -20.04
N LEU A 414 -29.99 -20.22 -19.77
CA LEU A 414 -28.90 -20.63 -20.65
C LEU A 414 -28.85 -22.17 -20.77
N MET A 415 -28.94 -22.89 -19.66
CA MET A 415 -28.90 -24.36 -19.67
C MET A 415 -30.09 -24.96 -20.43
N GLU A 416 -31.29 -24.38 -20.32
CA GLU A 416 -32.44 -24.79 -21.14
C GLU A 416 -32.19 -24.59 -22.65
N LEU A 417 -31.56 -23.49 -23.05
CA LEU A 417 -31.27 -23.19 -24.46
C LEU A 417 -30.23 -24.16 -25.02
N VAL A 418 -29.20 -24.50 -24.24
CA VAL A 418 -28.20 -25.53 -24.56
C VAL A 418 -28.87 -26.88 -24.78
N GLU A 419 -29.78 -27.31 -23.89
CA GLU A 419 -30.53 -28.55 -24.06
C GLU A 419 -31.38 -28.55 -25.34
N LYS A 420 -32.09 -27.45 -25.63
CA LYS A 420 -32.91 -27.29 -26.84
C LYS A 420 -32.04 -27.36 -28.10
N ALA A 421 -30.89 -26.69 -28.12
CA ALA A 421 -29.95 -26.70 -29.25
C ALA A 421 -29.39 -28.10 -29.52
N ASN A 422 -29.06 -28.84 -28.45
CA ASN A 422 -28.63 -30.24 -28.54
C ASN A 422 -29.74 -31.16 -29.06
N ALA A 423 -31.00 -30.98 -28.62
CA ALA A 423 -32.14 -31.76 -29.09
C ALA A 423 -32.49 -31.51 -30.56
N ILE A 424 -32.33 -30.28 -31.06
CA ILE A 424 -32.52 -29.92 -32.48
C ILE A 424 -31.44 -30.56 -33.34
N SER A 425 -30.19 -30.53 -32.88
CA SER A 425 -29.05 -31.16 -33.56
C SER A 425 -29.20 -32.70 -33.66
N ALA A 426 -29.87 -33.32 -32.68
CA ALA A 426 -30.15 -34.76 -32.68
C ALA A 426 -31.33 -35.19 -33.57
N ASN A 427 -32.31 -34.31 -33.83
CA ASN A 427 -33.56 -34.65 -34.54
C ASN A 427 -33.68 -34.11 -35.98
N GLY A 428 -32.72 -33.31 -36.47
CA GLY A 428 -32.56 -33.02 -37.90
C GLY A 428 -33.72 -32.26 -38.58
N VAL A 429 -34.46 -31.42 -37.85
CA VAL A 429 -35.53 -30.59 -38.45
C VAL A 429 -35.09 -29.12 -38.50
N ILE A 430 -34.97 -28.60 -39.73
CA ILE A 430 -34.88 -27.16 -40.00
C ILE A 430 -36.27 -26.56 -39.73
N VAL A 431 -36.37 -25.69 -38.74
CA VAL A 431 -37.55 -24.83 -38.55
C VAL A 431 -37.10 -23.38 -38.73
N GLU A 432 -37.78 -22.70 -39.66
CA GLU A 432 -37.61 -21.30 -40.03
C GLU A 432 -37.67 -20.34 -38.83
N ASP A 433 -36.83 -19.29 -38.91
CA ASP A 433 -36.89 -18.00 -38.22
C ASP A 433 -37.68 -17.97 -36.90
N LYS A 434 -37.06 -18.48 -35.83
CA LYS A 434 -37.37 -18.00 -34.49
C LYS A 434 -36.39 -16.90 -34.15
N LYS A 435 -36.92 -15.68 -33.99
CA LYS A 435 -36.22 -14.53 -33.39
C LYS A 435 -35.31 -15.02 -32.27
N LYS A 436 -34.03 -14.62 -32.31
CA LYS A 436 -33.08 -14.79 -31.20
C LYS A 436 -33.83 -14.51 -29.90
N GLN A 437 -34.01 -15.53 -29.06
CA GLN A 437 -34.40 -15.28 -27.68
C GLN A 437 -33.19 -14.62 -27.06
N GLU A 438 -33.24 -13.30 -26.95
CA GLU A 438 -32.26 -12.55 -26.16
C GLU A 438 -32.52 -12.97 -24.70
N LEU A 439 -31.52 -13.62 -24.10
CA LEU A 439 -31.50 -13.86 -22.66
C LEU A 439 -31.73 -12.52 -21.97
N THR A 440 -32.64 -12.49 -21.01
CA THR A 440 -32.86 -11.25 -20.25
C THR A 440 -31.67 -11.03 -19.33
N PRO A 441 -30.99 -9.86 -19.40
CA PRO A 441 -29.99 -9.51 -18.40
C PRO A 441 -30.62 -9.55 -17.01
N ARG A 442 -29.90 -10.10 -16.02
CA ARG A 442 -30.31 -9.91 -14.63
C ARG A 442 -30.06 -8.45 -14.23
N LEU A 443 -31.12 -7.77 -13.80
CA LEU A 443 -31.11 -6.36 -13.35
C LEU A 443 -30.46 -6.19 -11.99
#